data_AF-A0A1G0VAI3-F1
#
_entry.id   AF-A0A1G0VAI3-F1
#
_cell.length_a   1.000
_cell.length_b   1.000
_cell.length_c   1.000
_cell.angle_alpha   90.00
_cell.angle_beta   90.00
_cell.angle_gamma   90.00
#
_symmetry.space_group_name_H-M   'P 1'
#
loop_
_entity.id
_entity.type
_entity.pdbx_description
1 polymer ?
#
loop_
_entity_poly.entity_id
_entity_poly.type
_entity_poly.pdbx_seq_one_letter_code
_entity_poly.pdbx_strand_id
1 'polypeptide(L)'
;MKNIISFFFLISFIGIVYGFTNLDSQDDDPAGKQIFVDSKCGSCHSIEAVGLTTKSKKKNIPDLSDVGTRHNADFIMKFVTKQETLNDAQHPMAFKGSDEELLTLAKWLESLKVSEEEKKVE
;
A
#
# COMPACT_ATOMS: atom_id res chain seq x y z
N MET A 1 5.22 -37.95 -45.69
CA MET A 1 4.88 -37.72 -44.26
C MET A 1 6.07 -37.07 -43.55
N LYS A 2 6.12 -35.74 -43.43
CA LYS A 2 6.95 -35.04 -42.41
C LYS A 2 6.67 -33.53 -42.32
N ASN A 3 5.83 -32.99 -43.22
CA ASN A 3 5.42 -31.57 -43.25
C ASN A 3 4.48 -31.18 -42.10
N ILE A 4 4.21 -32.09 -41.17
CA ILE A 4 3.34 -31.89 -39.98
C ILE A 4 4.07 -31.10 -38.88
N ILE A 5 5.41 -31.08 -38.90
CA ILE A 5 6.22 -30.42 -37.86
C ILE A 5 6.15 -28.89 -37.99
N SER A 6 5.87 -28.36 -39.19
CA SER A 6 5.83 -26.90 -39.40
C SER A 6 4.53 -26.24 -38.93
N PHE A 7 3.44 -27.01 -38.76
CA PHE A 7 2.14 -26.48 -38.31
C PHE A 7 2.03 -26.41 -36.77
N PHE A 8 2.73 -27.28 -36.05
CA PHE A 8 2.73 -27.27 -34.58
C PHE A 8 3.49 -26.07 -33.99
N PHE A 9 4.49 -25.55 -34.69
CA PHE A 9 5.22 -24.35 -34.25
C PHE A 9 4.44 -23.05 -34.47
N LEU A 10 3.48 -23.01 -35.41
CA LEU A 10 2.67 -21.81 -35.65
C LEU A 10 1.55 -21.67 -34.62
N ILE A 11 0.95 -22.78 -34.19
CA ILE A 11 -0.16 -22.79 -33.21
C ILE A 11 0.35 -22.50 -31.79
N SER A 12 1.60 -22.86 -31.47
CA SER A 12 2.23 -22.54 -30.19
C SER A 12 2.59 -21.05 -30.04
N PHE A 13 2.72 -20.29 -31.13
CA PHE A 13 3.03 -18.86 -31.07
C PHE A 13 1.77 -18.00 -30.87
N ILE A 14 0.62 -18.47 -31.34
CA ILE A 14 -0.68 -17.77 -31.18
C ILE A 14 -1.19 -17.89 -29.74
N GLY A 15 -0.97 -19.03 -29.07
CA GLY A 15 -1.36 -19.19 -27.66
C GLY A 15 -0.62 -18.29 -26.67
N ILE A 16 0.60 -17.85 -27.00
CA ILE A 16 1.42 -16.97 -26.14
C ILE A 16 0.99 -15.51 -26.24
N VAL A 17 0.47 -15.07 -27.39
CA VAL A 17 -0.02 -13.69 -27.57
C VAL A 17 -1.38 -13.47 -26.90
N TYR A 18 -2.24 -14.49 -26.86
CA TYR A 18 -3.56 -14.40 -26.21
C TYR A 18 -3.57 -14.87 -24.75
N GLY A 19 -2.55 -15.62 -24.30
CA GLY A 19 -2.46 -16.14 -22.93
C GLY A 19 -1.76 -15.21 -21.92
N PHE A 20 -1.27 -14.05 -22.37
CA PHE A 20 -0.54 -13.08 -21.54
C PHE A 20 -1.30 -11.76 -21.28
N THR A 21 -2.59 -11.69 -21.56
CA THR A 21 -3.44 -10.77 -20.79
C THR A 21 -3.58 -11.40 -19.43
N ASN A 22 -2.53 -11.26 -18.60
CA ASN A 22 -2.59 -11.55 -17.19
C ASN A 22 -3.84 -10.86 -16.69
N LEU A 23 -4.82 -11.70 -16.43
CA LEU A 23 -5.94 -11.43 -15.56
C LEU A 23 -5.35 -11.34 -14.16
N ASP A 24 -4.51 -10.33 -13.93
CA ASP A 24 -4.45 -9.75 -12.60
C ASP A 24 -5.85 -9.21 -12.42
N SER A 25 -6.60 -9.82 -11.53
CA SER A 25 -7.63 -9.09 -10.82
C SER A 25 -6.90 -7.95 -10.11
N GLN A 26 -6.60 -6.87 -10.84
CA GLN A 26 -6.21 -5.58 -10.29
C GLN A 26 -7.49 -5.07 -9.62
N ASP A 27 -7.75 -5.59 -8.42
CA ASP A 27 -8.16 -4.69 -7.37
C ASP A 27 -7.06 -3.63 -7.33
N ASP A 28 -7.25 -2.53 -8.07
CA ASP A 28 -6.32 -1.41 -8.09
C ASP A 28 -6.19 -0.93 -6.65
N ASP A 29 -5.14 -1.40 -5.97
CA ASP A 29 -4.86 -1.02 -4.60
C ASP A 29 -4.87 0.51 -4.53
N PRO A 30 -5.49 1.13 -3.51
CA PRO A 30 -5.59 2.59 -3.45
C PRO A 30 -4.20 3.22 -3.63
N ALA A 31 -4.09 4.28 -4.43
CA ALA A 31 -2.79 4.89 -4.75
C ALA A 31 -1.92 5.20 -3.51
N GLY A 32 -2.54 5.57 -2.38
CA GLY A 32 -1.84 5.77 -1.11
C GLY A 32 -1.24 4.49 -0.52
N LYS A 33 -1.87 3.33 -0.71
CA LYS A 33 -1.34 2.01 -0.33
C LYS A 33 -0.06 1.71 -1.10
N GLN A 34 -0.05 1.97 -2.41
CA GLN A 34 1.14 1.78 -3.23
C GLN A 34 2.28 2.69 -2.76
N ILE A 35 2.00 3.98 -2.53
CA ILE A 35 3.01 4.93 -2.01
C ILE A 35 3.56 4.49 -0.65
N PHE A 36 2.73 3.93 0.24
CA PHE A 36 3.17 3.40 1.54
C PHE A 36 4.21 2.27 1.38
N VAL A 37 3.98 1.36 0.43
CA VAL A 37 4.89 0.25 0.11
C VAL A 37 6.18 0.79 -0.52
N ASP A 38 6.07 1.64 -1.55
CA ASP A 38 7.21 2.16 -2.31
C ASP A 38 8.10 3.08 -1.46
N SER A 39 7.48 3.86 -0.57
CA SER A 39 8.17 4.71 0.41
C SER A 39 8.73 3.93 1.61
N LYS A 40 8.58 2.60 1.62
CA LYS A 40 9.08 1.68 2.66
C LYS A 40 8.55 1.98 4.06
N CYS A 41 7.35 2.56 4.17
CA CYS A 41 6.70 2.80 5.47
C CYS A 41 6.47 1.47 6.22
N GLY A 42 6.19 0.39 5.48
CA GLY A 42 6.05 -0.98 5.97
C GLY A 42 7.28 -1.57 6.68
N SER A 43 8.46 -0.96 6.52
CA SER A 43 9.67 -1.37 7.22
C SER A 43 9.60 -1.14 8.73
N CYS A 44 8.71 -0.25 9.17
CA CYS A 44 8.50 0.10 10.56
C CYS A 44 7.05 -0.13 10.99
N HIS A 45 6.08 0.31 10.18
CA HIS A 45 4.67 0.27 10.52
C HIS A 45 3.94 -0.91 9.86
N SER A 46 2.94 -1.45 10.55
CA SER A 46 1.92 -2.32 9.97
C SER A 46 0.63 -1.54 9.71
N ILE A 47 -0.20 -2.10 8.83
CA ILE A 47 -1.60 -1.75 8.60
C ILE A 47 -2.36 -3.06 8.43
N GLU A 48 -2.61 -3.73 9.55
CA GLU A 48 -3.25 -5.05 9.59
C GLU A 48 -4.63 -5.06 8.92
N ALA A 49 -5.42 -3.98 9.02
CA ALA A 49 -6.74 -3.86 8.39
C ALA A 49 -6.72 -4.00 6.85
N VAL A 50 -5.56 -3.79 6.21
CA VAL A 50 -5.39 -3.98 4.75
C VAL A 50 -4.31 -5.03 4.44
N GLY A 51 -3.98 -5.89 5.41
CA GLY A 51 -3.05 -7.01 5.24
C GLY A 51 -1.57 -6.63 5.14
N LEU A 52 -1.18 -5.40 5.45
CA LEU A 52 0.22 -4.96 5.42
C LEU A 52 0.88 -5.22 6.77
N THR A 53 1.76 -6.23 6.83
CA THR A 53 2.47 -6.59 8.06
C THR A 53 3.90 -6.06 8.07
N THR A 54 4.43 -5.78 9.26
CA THR A 54 5.84 -5.40 9.43
C THR A 54 6.64 -6.54 10.06
N LYS A 55 7.91 -6.68 9.65
CA LYS A 55 8.88 -7.59 10.28
C LYS A 55 9.76 -6.90 11.32
N SER A 56 9.53 -5.60 11.55
CA SER A 56 10.29 -4.82 12.52
C SER A 56 10.14 -5.40 13.92
N LYS A 57 11.26 -5.58 14.63
CA LYS A 57 11.27 -5.95 16.05
C LYS A 57 11.34 -4.73 16.98
N LYS A 58 11.30 -3.52 16.41
CA LYS A 58 11.34 -2.28 17.21
C LYS A 58 10.05 -2.19 18.03
N LYS A 59 10.22 -1.99 19.33
CA LYS A 59 9.10 -1.76 20.25
C LYS A 59 8.54 -0.35 20.03
N ASN A 60 7.27 -0.16 20.34
CA ASN A 60 6.56 1.13 20.31
C ASN A 60 6.38 1.75 18.91
N ILE A 61 6.39 0.95 17.83
CA ILE A 61 5.92 1.43 16.53
C ILE A 61 4.43 1.13 16.42
N PRO A 62 3.56 2.14 16.26
CA PRO A 62 2.12 1.91 16.20
C PRO A 62 1.73 1.26 14.87
N ASP A 63 0.73 0.38 14.94
CA ASP A 63 -0.07 0.00 13.79
C ASP A 63 -0.90 1.21 13.32
N LEU A 64 -1.14 1.31 12.01
CA LEU A 64 -1.84 2.45 11.40
C LEU A 64 -3.23 2.10 10.85
N SER A 65 -3.77 0.91 11.15
CA SER A 65 -5.10 0.47 10.70
C SER A 65 -6.24 1.41 11.08
N ASP A 66 -6.06 2.19 12.14
CA ASP A 66 -7.05 3.12 12.68
C ASP A 66 -6.57 4.58 12.70
N VAL A 67 -5.45 4.90 12.04
CA VAL A 67 -4.78 6.20 12.23
C VAL A 67 -5.68 7.38 11.87
N GLY A 68 -6.61 7.20 10.93
CA GLY A 68 -7.61 8.18 10.55
C GLY A 68 -8.66 8.51 11.61
N THR A 69 -8.75 7.72 12.68
CA THR A 69 -9.56 8.04 13.88
C THR A 69 -8.84 9.01 14.82
N ARG A 70 -7.50 9.07 14.75
CA ARG A 70 -6.64 9.83 15.65
C ARG A 70 -6.09 11.10 15.01
N HIS A 71 -5.85 11.06 13.70
CA HIS A 71 -5.16 12.12 12.97
C HIS A 71 -5.75 12.32 11.57
N ASN A 72 -5.79 13.57 11.10
CA ASN A 72 -6.20 13.92 9.74
C ASN A 72 -4.98 14.01 8.80
N ALA A 73 -5.22 14.15 7.49
CA ALA A 73 -4.15 14.22 6.50
C ALA A 73 -3.16 15.38 6.78
N ASP A 74 -3.64 16.57 7.17
CA ASP A 74 -2.77 17.73 7.44
C ASP A 74 -1.75 17.43 8.55
N PHE A 75 -2.21 16.85 9.68
CA PHE A 75 -1.31 16.44 10.76
C PHE A 75 -0.33 15.37 10.27
N ILE A 76 -0.81 14.34 9.56
CA ILE A 76 0.03 13.25 9.07
C ILE A 76 1.15 13.80 8.17
N MET A 77 0.82 14.71 7.24
CA MET A 77 1.78 15.36 6.35
C MET A 77 2.85 16.12 7.13
N LYS A 78 2.44 16.96 8.09
CA LYS A 78 3.37 17.74 8.92
C LYS A 78 4.24 16.84 9.79
N PHE A 79 3.69 15.78 10.37
CA PHE A 79 4.43 14.86 11.24
C PHE A 79 5.51 14.10 10.47
N VAL A 80 5.18 13.50 9.32
CA VAL A 80 6.16 12.73 8.51
C VAL A 80 7.15 13.62 7.75
N THR A 81 6.91 14.94 7.69
CA THR A 81 7.88 15.93 7.19
C THR A 81 8.61 16.66 8.32
N LYS A 82 8.43 16.25 9.58
CA LYS A 82 9.07 16.84 10.77
C LYS A 82 8.72 18.32 11.02
N GLN A 83 7.52 18.73 10.62
CA GLN A 83 6.97 20.06 10.90
C GLN A 83 6.05 20.07 12.15
N GLU A 84 5.72 18.89 12.68
CA GLU A 84 4.86 18.72 13.87
C GLU A 84 5.44 17.64 14.79
N THR A 85 5.02 17.64 16.06
CA THR A 85 5.38 16.61 17.04
C THR A 85 4.18 15.80 17.52
N LEU A 86 4.44 14.57 17.96
CA LEU A 86 3.49 13.73 18.66
C LEU A 86 4.16 13.27 19.97
N ASN A 87 3.57 13.64 21.11
CA ASN A 87 4.15 13.40 22.43
C ASN A 87 5.60 13.93 22.54
N ASP A 88 5.80 15.20 22.15
CA ASP A 88 7.10 15.89 22.14
C ASP A 88 8.20 15.26 21.25
N ALA A 89 7.84 14.30 20.39
CA ALA A 89 8.75 13.65 19.46
C ALA A 89 8.35 13.92 18.00
N GLN A 90 9.32 14.09 17.11
CA GLN A 90 9.11 14.10 15.67
C GLN A 90 9.13 12.66 15.11
N HIS A 91 8.54 12.46 13.93
CA HIS A 91 8.70 11.21 13.22
C HIS A 91 10.20 10.95 12.91
N PRO A 92 10.74 9.74 13.13
CA PRO A 92 12.19 9.50 12.99
C PRO A 92 12.74 9.76 11.57
N MET A 93 11.91 9.49 10.56
CA MET A 93 12.25 9.61 9.15
C MET A 93 11.45 10.73 8.50
N ALA A 94 12.09 11.57 7.69
CA ALA A 94 11.36 12.52 6.85
C ALA A 94 10.92 11.82 5.55
N PHE A 95 9.68 12.03 5.12
CA PHE A 95 9.19 11.61 3.81
C PHE A 95 10.05 12.21 2.68
N LYS A 96 10.22 11.47 1.57
CA LYS A 96 11.12 11.83 0.47
C LYS A 96 10.48 11.88 -0.91
N GLY A 97 9.19 11.55 -1.02
CA GLY A 97 8.41 11.69 -2.26
C GLY A 97 7.98 13.13 -2.50
N SER A 98 7.20 13.34 -3.56
CA SER A 98 6.63 14.64 -3.91
C SER A 98 5.50 15.07 -2.97
N ASP A 99 5.11 16.35 -3.03
CA ASP A 99 3.97 16.87 -2.24
C ASP A 99 2.65 16.20 -2.65
N GLU A 100 2.49 15.85 -3.92
CA GLU A 100 1.32 15.12 -4.44
C GLU A 100 1.26 13.69 -3.89
N GLU A 101 2.40 13.00 -3.86
CA GLU A 101 2.51 11.65 -3.25
C GLU A 101 2.23 11.71 -1.75
N LEU A 102 2.78 12.73 -1.06
CA LEU A 102 2.57 12.95 0.35
C LEU A 102 1.09 13.19 0.68
N LEU A 103 0.42 14.04 -0.10
CA LEU A 103 -1.02 14.32 0.06
C LEU A 103 -1.86 13.05 -0.18
N THR A 104 -1.51 12.28 -1.21
CA THR A 104 -2.21 11.04 -1.56
C THR A 104 -2.05 9.99 -0.46
N LEU A 105 -0.83 9.81 0.05
CA LEU A 105 -0.53 8.93 1.18
C LEU A 105 -1.31 9.37 2.44
N ALA A 106 -1.25 10.65 2.78
CA ALA A 106 -1.87 11.17 4.00
C ALA A 106 -3.41 11.05 3.98
N LYS A 107 -4.05 11.33 2.83
CA LYS A 107 -5.50 11.13 2.67
C LYS A 107 -5.90 9.67 2.77
N TRP A 108 -5.09 8.77 2.20
CA TRP A 108 -5.36 7.35 2.34
C TRP A 108 -5.24 6.89 3.79
N LEU A 109 -4.18 7.30 4.51
CA LEU A 109 -4.04 7.02 5.95
C LEU A 109 -5.19 7.61 6.77
N GLU A 110 -5.63 8.84 6.48
CA GLU A 110 -6.82 9.44 7.12
C GLU A 110 -8.11 8.65 6.85
N SER A 111 -8.21 7.97 5.71
CA SER A 111 -9.37 7.12 5.40
C SER A 111 -9.38 5.81 6.20
N LEU A 112 -8.25 5.40 6.79
CA LEU A 112 -8.14 4.21 7.64
C LEU A 112 -8.78 4.49 9.00
N LYS A 113 -10.09 4.27 9.04
CA LYS A 113 -10.91 4.27 10.24
C LYS A 113 -11.39 2.84 10.41
N VAL A 114 -11.32 2.29 11.62
CA VAL A 114 -11.84 0.94 11.91
C VAL A 114 -13.21 0.81 11.24
N SER A 115 -13.35 -0.16 10.35
CA SER A 115 -14.57 -0.33 9.55
C SER A 115 -15.76 -0.52 10.50
N GLU A 116 -16.83 0.25 10.30
CA GLU A 116 -18.06 0.15 11.10
C GLU A 116 -18.70 -1.26 11.08
N GLU A 117 -18.26 -2.13 10.17
CA GLU A 117 -18.66 -3.54 10.05
C GLU A 117 -18.30 -4.39 11.29
N GLU A 118 -17.25 -4.05 12.05
CA GLU A 118 -16.81 -4.83 13.21
C GLU A 118 -17.64 -4.53 14.49
N LYS A 119 -18.48 -3.49 14.47
CA LYS A 119 -19.28 -3.07 15.64
C LYS A 119 -20.68 -3.72 15.71
N LYS A 120 -21.04 -4.61 14.77
CA LYS A 120 -22.36 -5.27 14.72
C LYS A 120 -22.38 -6.74 15.15
N VAL A 121 -21.35 -7.21 15.85
CA VAL A 121 -21.28 -8.56 16.41
C VAL A 121 -21.07 -8.49 17.92
N GLU A 122 -22.05 -7.95 18.63
CA GLU A 122 -22.26 -8.24 20.06
C GLU A 122 -23.77 -8.27 20.36
#